data_AF-A0A1N6QC77-F1
#
_entry.id   AF-A0A1N6QC77-F1
#
_cell.length_a   1.000
_cell.length_b   1.000
_cell.length_c   1.000
_cell.angle_alpha   90.00
_cell.angle_beta   90.00
_cell.angle_gamma   90.00
#
_symmetry.space_group_name_H-M   'P 1'
#
loop_
_entity.id
_entity.type
_entity.pdbx_description
1 polymer ?
#
loop_
_entity_poly.entity_id
_entity_poly.type
_entity_poly.pdbx_seq_one_letter_code
_entity_poly.pdbx_strand_id
1 'polypeptide(L)'
;MADTNENEQTLALKVGTVALTFAAGWAAQKLVTFVWAKVTGHDAPKDLDDEEVGVVQAVTFAAVAAGVGVLARRFAGKEAKRVVARLASRA
;
A
#
# COMPACT_ATOMS: atom_id res chain seq x y z
N MET A 1 -19.12 19.93 -29.36
CA MET A 1 -18.17 18.81 -29.51
C MET A 1 -17.05 18.92 -28.45
N ALA A 2 -17.41 19.23 -27.20
CA ALA A 2 -16.47 19.34 -26.06
C ALA A 2 -16.74 18.25 -25.00
N ASP A 3 -17.97 17.74 -24.92
CA ASP A 3 -18.43 16.80 -23.89
C ASP A 3 -17.81 15.40 -23.96
N THR A 4 -17.33 14.95 -25.13
CA THR A 4 -16.73 13.61 -25.30
C THR A 4 -15.36 13.51 -24.64
N ASN A 5 -14.52 14.55 -24.78
CA ASN A 5 -13.13 14.53 -24.31
C ASN A 5 -13.02 14.52 -22.77
N GLU A 6 -13.93 15.18 -22.05
CA GLU A 6 -13.93 15.20 -20.58
C GLU A 6 -14.37 13.87 -19.98
N ASN A 7 -15.36 13.23 -20.61
CA ASN A 7 -15.84 11.91 -20.22
C ASN A 7 -14.79 10.82 -20.50
N GLU A 8 -14.11 10.86 -21.64
CA GLU A 8 -13.03 9.91 -21.96
C GLU A 8 -11.85 10.05 -21.00
N GLN A 9 -11.46 11.27 -20.64
CA GLN A 9 -10.43 11.50 -19.61
C GLN A 9 -10.87 10.96 -18.25
N THR A 10 -12.14 11.17 -17.88
CA THR A 10 -12.72 10.64 -16.64
C THR A 10 -12.74 9.11 -16.65
N LEU A 11 -13.12 8.50 -17.78
CA LEU A 11 -13.12 7.04 -17.94
C LEU A 11 -11.71 6.46 -17.91
N ALA A 12 -10.76 7.08 -18.61
CA ALA A 12 -9.35 6.69 -18.58
C ALA A 12 -8.77 6.79 -17.17
N LEU A 13 -9.09 7.86 -16.43
CA LEU A 13 -8.68 8.01 -15.03
C LEU A 13 -9.30 6.92 -14.15
N LYS A 14 -10.60 6.64 -14.30
CA LYS A 14 -11.28 5.58 -13.53
C LYS A 14 -10.68 4.21 -13.81
N VAL A 15 -10.55 3.84 -15.07
CA VAL A 15 -9.97 2.56 -15.49
C VAL A 15 -8.51 2.46 -15.05
N GLY A 16 -7.74 3.54 -15.20
CA GLY A 16 -6.35 3.60 -14.74
C GLY A 16 -6.23 3.43 -13.22
N THR A 17 -7.10 4.09 -12.45
CA THR A 17 -7.13 3.96 -10.98
C THR A 17 -7.48 2.54 -10.55
N VAL A 18 -8.49 1.93 -11.18
CA VAL A 18 -8.87 0.54 -10.92
C VAL A 18 -7.72 -0.40 -11.25
N ALA A 19 -7.10 -0.27 -12.43
CA ALA A 19 -5.97 -1.10 -12.85
C ALA A 19 -4.76 -0.94 -11.90
N LEU A 20 -4.43 0.28 -11.49
CA LEU A 20 -3.39 0.55 -10.51
C LEU A 20 -3.67 -0.10 -9.16
N THR A 21 -4.92 -0.04 -8.70
CA THR A 21 -5.33 -0.66 -7.43
C THR A 21 -5.15 -2.19 -7.49
N PHE A 22 -5.56 -2.82 -8.59
CA PHE A 22 -5.34 -4.26 -8.80
C PHE A 22 -3.86 -4.62 -8.87
N ALA A 23 -3.07 -3.84 -9.63
CA ALA A 23 -1.63 -4.06 -9.73
C ALA A 23 -0.93 -3.92 -8.37
N ALA A 24 -1.34 -2.94 -7.56
CA ALA A 24 -0.85 -2.76 -6.20
C ALA A 24 -1.20 -3.95 -5.30
N GLY A 25 -2.44 -4.46 -5.38
CA GLY A 25 -2.85 -5.66 -4.65
C GLY A 25 -2.03 -6.90 -5.03
N TRP A 26 -1.85 -7.14 -6.33
CA TRP A 26 -1.03 -8.25 -6.83
C TRP A 26 0.44 -8.14 -6.39
N ALA A 27 1.02 -6.94 -6.49
CA ALA A 27 2.38 -6.68 -6.04
C ALA A 27 2.54 -6.89 -4.53
N ALA A 28 1.57 -6.45 -3.72
CA ALA A 28 1.57 -6.66 -2.28
C ALA A 28 1.55 -8.17 -1.94
N GLN A 29 0.71 -8.96 -2.61
CA GLN A 29 0.66 -10.40 -2.40
C GLN A 29 2.01 -11.07 -2.73
N LYS A 30 2.63 -10.71 -3.85
CA LYS A 30 3.96 -11.22 -4.22
C LYS A 30 5.05 -10.81 -3.23
N LEU A 31 5.01 -9.58 -2.74
CA LEU A 31 5.95 -9.09 -1.74
C LEU A 31 5.83 -9.90 -0.44
N VAL A 32 4.61 -10.14 0.05
CA VAL A 32 4.37 -10.93 1.27
C VAL A 32 4.92 -12.35 1.10
N THR A 33 4.58 -13.04 0.01
CA THR A 33 5.09 -14.40 -0.24
C THR A 33 6.62 -14.42 -0.34
N PHE A 34 7.22 -13.44 -1.02
CA PHE A 34 8.68 -13.36 -1.17
C PHE A 34 9.38 -13.13 0.17
N VAL A 35 8.89 -12.18 0.97
CA VAL A 35 9.45 -11.90 2.31
C VAL A 35 9.31 -13.13 3.20
N TRP A 36 8.16 -13.81 3.16
CA TRP A 36 7.94 -15.01 3.96
C TRP A 36 8.92 -16.12 3.57
N ALA A 37 8.98 -16.48 2.29
CA ALA A 37 9.89 -17.50 1.79
C ALA A 37 11.36 -17.18 2.12
N LYS A 38 11.74 -15.90 2.11
CA LYS A 38 13.09 -15.47 2.51
C LYS A 38 13.38 -15.60 3.99
N VAL A 39 12.41 -15.37 4.86
CA VAL A 39 12.59 -15.38 6.32
C VAL A 39 12.44 -16.77 6.90
N THR A 40 11.41 -17.52 6.48
CA THR A 40 11.07 -18.84 7.05
C THR A 40 11.63 -20.01 6.23
N GLY A 41 12.09 -19.75 4.99
CA GLY A 41 12.57 -20.78 4.08
C GLY A 41 11.47 -21.68 3.48
N HIS A 42 10.20 -21.43 3.81
CA HIS A 42 9.03 -22.21 3.39
C HIS A 42 7.93 -21.29 2.87
N ASP A 43 6.97 -21.84 2.13
CA ASP A 43 5.82 -21.07 1.63
C ASP A 43 4.96 -20.51 2.76
N ALA A 44 4.33 -19.37 2.50
CA ALA A 44 3.44 -18.73 3.47
C ALA A 44 2.25 -19.65 3.81
N PRO A 45 1.93 -19.84 5.10
CA PRO A 45 0.78 -20.64 5.53
C PRO A 45 -0.50 -20.06 4.93
N LYS A 46 -1.28 -20.93 4.28
CA LYS A 46 -2.53 -20.57 3.59
C LYS A 46 -3.77 -20.87 4.42
N ASP A 47 -3.61 -21.70 5.45
CA ASP A 47 -4.71 -22.12 6.31
C ASP A 47 -4.71 -21.27 7.57
N LEU A 48 -5.83 -20.62 7.84
CA LEU A 48 -5.97 -19.61 8.89
C LEU A 48 -6.85 -20.08 10.06
N ASP A 49 -7.36 -21.32 10.00
CA ASP A 49 -8.34 -21.84 10.95
C ASP A 49 -7.73 -22.62 12.15
N ASP A 50 -6.40 -22.63 12.30
CA ASP A 50 -5.73 -23.28 13.44
C ASP A 50 -5.71 -22.37 14.68
N GLU A 51 -5.84 -22.93 15.89
CA GLU A 51 -5.95 -22.14 17.13
C GLU A 51 -4.66 -21.34 17.43
N GLU A 52 -3.51 -21.87 16.99
CA GLU A 52 -2.21 -21.19 17.01
C GLU A 52 -2.15 -19.99 16.04
N VAL A 53 -3.02 -19.94 15.03
CA VAL A 53 -3.14 -18.81 14.09
C VAL A 53 -3.62 -17.56 14.81
N GLY A 54 -4.41 -17.65 15.89
CA GLY A 54 -4.90 -16.47 16.60
C GLY A 54 -3.79 -15.55 17.10
N VAL A 55 -2.73 -16.12 17.70
CA VAL A 55 -1.57 -15.36 18.17
C VAL A 55 -0.73 -14.86 17.00
N VAL A 56 -0.47 -15.72 16.01
CA VAL A 56 0.29 -15.34 14.80
C VAL A 56 -0.40 -14.21 14.03
N GLN A 57 -1.73 -14.25 13.91
CA GLN A 57 -2.54 -13.24 13.24
C GLN A 57 -2.52 -11.93 14.01
N ALA A 58 -2.64 -11.95 15.34
CA ALA A 58 -2.54 -10.75 16.16
C ALA A 58 -1.16 -10.09 16.04
N VAL A 59 -0.08 -10.88 16.12
CA VAL A 59 1.30 -10.38 15.95
C VAL A 59 1.53 -9.87 14.53
N THR A 60 1.06 -10.58 13.51
CA THR A 60 1.17 -10.17 12.10
C THR A 60 0.43 -8.86 11.86
N PHE A 61 -0.80 -8.74 12.38
CA PHE A 61 -1.58 -7.51 12.29
C PHE A 61 -0.86 -6.34 12.98
N ALA A 62 -0.35 -6.55 14.20
CA ALA A 62 0.39 -5.52 14.92
C ALA A 62 1.66 -5.09 14.17
N ALA A 63 2.41 -6.04 13.60
CA ALA A 63 3.59 -5.77 12.80
C ALA A 63 3.25 -4.96 11.54
N VAL A 64 2.19 -5.34 10.83
CA VAL A 64 1.70 -4.60 9.65
C VAL A 64 1.25 -3.20 10.04
N ALA A 65 0.43 -3.05 11.08
CA ALA A 65 -0.06 -1.76 11.55
C ALA A 65 1.09 -0.83 11.98
N ALA A 66 2.07 -1.36 12.74
CA ALA A 66 3.27 -0.63 13.13
C ALA A 66 4.10 -0.23 11.91
N GLY A 67 4.31 -1.15 10.95
CA GLY A 67 5.02 -0.88 9.71
C GLY A 67 4.38 0.24 8.90
N VAL A 68 3.06 0.16 8.70
CA VAL A 68 2.29 1.22 8.01
C VAL A 68 2.39 2.55 8.78
N GLY A 69 2.27 2.55 10.10
CA GLY A 69 2.37 3.76 10.92
C GLY A 69 3.74 4.45 10.79
N VAL A 70 4.83 3.68 10.80
CA VAL A 70 6.19 4.20 10.61
C VAL A 70 6.36 4.78 9.21
N LEU A 71 5.89 4.08 8.17
CA LEU A 71 5.94 4.57 6.79
C LEU A 71 5.13 5.85 6.63
N ALA A 72 3.89 5.87 7.13
CA ALA A 72 3.02 7.04 7.09
C ALA A 72 3.71 8.25 7.74
N ARG A 73 4.31 8.09 8.91
CA ARG A 73 5.05 9.18 9.58
C ARG A 73 6.26 9.64 8.78
N ARG A 74 7.00 8.73 8.15
CA ARG A 74 8.17 9.06 7.34
C ARG A 74 7.81 9.79 6.05
N PHE A 75 6.75 9.36 5.37
CA PHE A 75 6.25 10.01 4.16
C PHE A 75 5.59 11.35 4.47
N ALA A 76 4.74 11.42 5.49
CA ALA A 76 4.15 12.68 5.94
C ALA A 76 5.23 13.69 6.35
N GLY A 77 6.28 13.27 7.04
CA GLY A 77 7.39 14.15 7.40
C GLY A 77 8.21 14.65 6.18
N LYS A 78 8.38 13.82 5.14
CA LYS A 78 9.05 14.23 3.89
C LYS A 78 8.21 15.22 3.10
N GLU A 79 6.91 14.96 2.95
CA GLU A 79 6.01 15.83 2.20
C GLU A 79 5.75 17.14 2.96
N ALA A 80 5.59 17.09 4.29
CA ALA A 80 5.45 18.29 5.11
C ALA A 80 6.66 19.22 4.97
N LYS A 81 7.90 18.69 5.00
CA LYS A 81 9.10 19.50 4.76
C LYS A 81 9.12 20.11 3.36
N ARG A 82 8.68 19.36 2.34
CA ARG A 82 8.66 19.82 0.94
C ARG A 82 7.61 20.91 0.72
N VAL A 83 6.44 20.80 1.35
CA VAL A 83 5.36 21.79 1.29
C VAL A 83 5.72 23.04 2.09
N VAL A 84 6.27 22.89 3.30
CA VAL A 84 6.74 24.01 4.13
C VAL A 84 7.87 24.77 3.44
N ALA A 85 8.84 24.08 2.82
CA ALA A 85 9.90 24.73 2.05
C ALA A 85 9.36 25.51 0.84
N ARG A 86 8.33 24.98 0.16
CA ARG A 86 7.65 25.67 -0.96
C ARG A 86 6.81 26.87 -0.52
N LEU A 87 6.27 26.86 0.69
CA LEU A 87 5.55 27.98 1.29
C LEU A 87 6.53 29.07 1.76
N ALA A 88 7.62 28.67 2.43
CA ALA A 88 8.66 29.59 2.87
C ALA A 88 9.42 30.27 1.71
N SER A 89 9.53 29.61 0.55
CA SER A 89 10.10 30.23 -0.66
C SER A 89 9.13 31.17 -1.40
N ARG A 90 7.87 31.27 -0.97
CA ARG A 90 6.83 32.11 -1.56
C ARG A 90 6.44 33.32 -0.70
N ALA A 91 6.95 33.40 0.53
CA ALA A 91 6.82 34.54 1.44
C ALA A 91 8.11 35.38 1.38
#